data_AF-R7ITJ2-F1
#
_entry.id   AF-R7ITJ2-F1
#
_cell.length_a   1.000
_cell.length_b   1.000
_cell.length_c   1.000
_cell.angle_alpha   90.00
_cell.angle_beta   90.00
_cell.angle_gamma   90.00
#
_symmetry.space_group_name_H-M   'P 1'
#
loop_
_entity.id
_entity.type
_entity.pdbx_description
1 polymer ?
#
loop_
_entity_poly.entity_id
_entity_poly.type
_entity_poly.pdbx_seq_one_letter_code
_entity_poly.pdbx_strand_id
1 'polypeptide(L)'
;MKITVIFTGGTIGSSIGADGYIAPGAKQPYRLLEKYRENCRADGMDEVEFFVEEPYRILSENMNAGYVNRLADCVRKVMARNDSEGIIITHGTDTLQYTAALLSYVFGTDCVPVLLVSSDFPLEDARANGMANFMRAVEFIKCREGRGVFVSYRNDRNEEADIYRGTRLLMHQPYSARLYPLDGVSFHGKVCYNREASMDRMERPDGQELRLTEDAGNILWIRPCVGMTYPQAGPQVRAVLHDSYHSGTIAVNAGLEEFAGRMEQAGIPVYLTGASSGEAEYETVRMYEQYGIRVLPKMSLIAAYCKLWLALSNDLDVNSIMNTCIAEDIIQEQRGVIRTDEQSRRD
;
A
#
# COMPACT_ATOMS: atom_id res chain seq x y z
N MET A 1 21.06 -16.03 8.55
CA MET A 1 20.26 -15.18 7.64
C MET A 1 20.27 -13.77 8.18
N LYS A 2 20.38 -12.75 7.32
CA LYS A 2 20.44 -11.34 7.73
C LYS A 2 19.20 -10.58 7.32
N ILE A 3 18.56 -9.89 8.27
CA ILE A 3 17.36 -9.07 8.04
C ILE A 3 17.58 -7.68 8.66
N THR A 4 17.22 -6.63 7.94
CA THR A 4 17.26 -5.27 8.49
C THR A 4 15.87 -4.87 8.97
N VAL A 5 15.76 -4.43 10.23
CA VAL A 5 14.53 -3.92 10.81
C VAL A 5 14.60 -2.40 10.91
N ILE A 6 13.68 -1.73 10.22
CA ILE A 6 13.56 -0.27 10.19
C ILE A 6 12.42 0.13 11.11
N PHE A 7 12.75 0.87 12.17
CA PHE A 7 11.76 1.40 13.09
C PHE A 7 11.24 2.77 12.63
N THR A 8 9.92 2.90 12.48
CA THR A 8 9.29 4.18 12.07
C THR A 8 8.26 4.69 13.09
N GLY A 9 7.94 3.88 14.10
CA GLY A 9 6.92 4.13 15.10
C GLY A 9 5.81 3.08 15.05
N GLY A 10 4.58 3.53 15.29
CA GLY A 10 3.41 2.66 15.40
C GLY A 10 3.34 1.89 16.73
N THR A 11 2.15 1.37 17.04
CA THR A 11 1.86 0.69 18.30
C THR A 11 2.76 -0.52 18.57
N ILE A 12 3.28 -1.17 17.51
CA ILE A 12 4.25 -2.27 17.61
C ILE A 12 5.57 -1.86 18.29
N GLY A 13 5.93 -0.58 18.22
CA GLY A 13 7.10 0.00 18.90
C GLY A 13 6.74 0.86 20.12
N SER A 14 5.48 0.86 20.57
CA SER A 14 4.97 1.75 21.62
C SER A 14 4.69 1.03 22.94
N SER A 15 4.52 1.82 24.00
CA SER A 15 4.04 1.38 25.30
C SER A 15 2.84 2.21 25.75
N ILE A 16 2.00 1.66 26.64
CA ILE A 16 0.93 2.41 27.29
C ILE A 16 1.54 3.26 28.41
N GLY A 17 1.35 4.57 28.35
CA GLY A 17 1.71 5.51 29.40
C GLY A 17 0.84 5.34 30.65
N ALA A 18 1.26 5.93 31.78
CA ALA A 18 0.48 5.90 33.02
C ALA A 18 -0.87 6.64 32.92
N ASP A 19 -1.01 7.50 31.91
CA ASP A 19 -2.21 8.23 31.53
C ASP A 19 -3.14 7.44 30.59
N GLY A 20 -2.76 6.22 30.21
CA GLY A 20 -3.53 5.35 29.32
C GLY A 20 -3.33 5.63 27.82
N TYR A 21 -2.49 6.60 27.44
CA TYR A 21 -2.20 6.91 26.04
C TYR A 21 -1.05 6.05 25.50
N ILE A 22 -1.13 5.68 24.22
CA ILE A 22 -0.06 4.94 23.54
C ILE A 22 0.93 5.96 22.98
N ALA A 23 2.17 5.91 23.47
CA ALA A 23 3.25 6.76 22.98
C ALA A 23 4.44 5.91 22.49
N PRO A 24 5.17 6.36 21.46
CA PRO A 24 6.37 5.66 21.00
C PRO A 24 7.45 5.62 22.10
N GLY A 25 7.91 4.42 22.47
CA GLY A 25 8.80 4.23 23.63
C GLY A 25 10.30 4.16 23.28
N ALA A 26 11.15 4.89 24.01
CA ALA A 26 12.59 5.03 23.71
C ALA A 26 13.43 3.74 23.74
N LYS A 27 13.02 2.71 24.50
CA LYS A 27 13.76 1.44 24.66
C LYS A 27 13.11 0.24 23.96
N GLN A 28 11.95 0.42 23.34
CA GLN A 28 11.06 -0.67 22.91
C GLN A 28 11.33 -1.29 21.52
N PRO A 29 12.01 -0.63 20.55
CA PRO A 29 12.41 -1.28 19.30
C PRO A 29 13.12 -2.63 19.50
N TYR A 30 13.96 -2.69 20.53
CA TYR A 30 14.69 -3.91 20.89
C TYR A 30 13.80 -4.99 21.51
N ARG A 31 12.69 -4.63 22.17
CA ARG A 31 11.80 -5.58 22.81
C ARG A 31 11.10 -6.50 21.81
N LEU A 32 10.75 -5.98 20.63
CA LEU A 32 10.23 -6.81 19.53
C LEU A 32 11.23 -7.90 19.14
N LEU A 33 12.50 -7.53 18.98
CA LEU A 33 13.57 -8.45 18.59
C LEU A 33 13.95 -9.41 19.73
N GLU A 34 13.92 -8.94 20.98
CA GLU A 34 14.13 -9.77 22.17
C GLU A 34 13.05 -10.85 22.27
N LYS A 35 11.76 -10.47 22.21
CA LYS A 35 10.65 -11.43 22.22
C LYS A 35 10.71 -12.41 21.07
N TYR A 36 11.09 -11.96 19.86
CA TYR A 36 11.29 -12.86 18.73
C TYR A 36 12.37 -13.91 19.05
N ARG A 37 13.52 -13.50 19.61
CA ARG A 37 14.60 -14.43 20.00
C ARG A 37 14.15 -15.40 21.09
N GLU A 38 13.35 -14.95 22.05
CA GLU A 38 12.77 -15.81 23.10
C GLU A 38 11.87 -16.89 22.48
N ASN A 39 10.96 -16.50 21.58
CA ASN A 39 10.09 -17.44 20.86
C ASN A 39 10.92 -18.44 20.04
N CYS A 40 11.90 -17.98 19.27
CA CYS A 40 12.76 -18.87 18.47
C CYS A 40 13.54 -19.87 19.33
N ARG A 41 14.03 -19.47 20.50
CA ARG A 41 14.72 -20.37 21.43
C ARG A 41 13.77 -21.43 21.99
N ALA A 42 12.54 -21.06 22.30
CA ALA A 42 11.52 -22.00 22.78
C ALA A 42 11.17 -23.05 21.72
N ASP A 43 11.10 -22.63 20.44
CA ASP A 43 10.68 -23.49 19.32
C ASP A 43 11.86 -24.17 18.59
N GLY A 44 13.10 -23.93 19.01
CA GLY A 44 14.31 -24.51 18.40
C GLY A 44 14.58 -24.04 16.96
N MET A 45 14.16 -22.82 16.62
CA MET A 45 14.33 -22.25 15.28
C MET A 45 15.73 -21.67 15.03
N ASP A 46 16.18 -21.69 13.76
CA ASP A 46 17.43 -21.05 13.33
C ASP A 46 17.48 -19.56 13.69
N GLU A 47 18.65 -19.10 14.16
CA GLU A 47 18.85 -17.71 14.56
C GLU A 47 18.94 -16.77 13.34
N VAL A 48 18.19 -15.68 13.41
CA VAL A 48 18.22 -14.59 12.42
C VAL A 48 19.04 -13.44 12.99
N GLU A 49 20.00 -12.95 12.21
CA GLU A 49 20.78 -11.78 12.55
C GLU A 49 20.02 -10.53 12.12
N PHE A 50 19.72 -9.65 13.07
CA PHE A 50 18.98 -8.41 12.82
C PHE A 50 19.90 -7.19 12.84
N PHE A 51 19.85 -6.38 11.77
CA PHE A 51 20.36 -5.01 11.76
C PHE A 51 19.21 -4.04 12.05
N VAL A 52 19.51 -2.89 12.64
CA VAL A 52 18.49 -1.93 13.06
C VAL A 52 18.78 -0.55 12.47
N GLU A 53 17.75 0.08 11.92
CA GLU A 53 17.73 1.48 11.50
C GLU A 53 16.49 2.15 12.12
N GLU A 54 16.56 3.46 12.39
CA GLU A 54 15.42 4.24 12.88
C GLU A 54 15.46 5.64 12.24
N PRO A 55 14.96 5.79 10.99
CA PRO A 55 15.03 7.08 10.31
C PRO A 55 14.17 8.15 10.99
N TYR A 56 13.12 7.75 11.71
CA TYR A 56 12.24 8.63 12.49
C TYR A 56 11.33 7.79 13.40
N ARG A 57 10.54 8.46 14.26
CA ARG A 57 9.54 7.82 15.11
C ARG A 57 8.31 8.70 15.25
N ILE A 58 7.20 8.32 14.61
CA ILE A 58 5.94 9.09 14.61
C ILE A 58 4.70 8.21 14.79
N LEU A 59 3.57 8.85 15.05
CA LEU A 59 2.25 8.23 14.91
C LEU A 59 1.82 8.30 13.43
N SER A 60 1.20 7.22 12.91
CA SER A 60 0.95 7.03 11.47
C SER A 60 -0.01 8.06 10.87
N GLU A 61 -0.95 8.57 11.65
CA GLU A 61 -1.89 9.62 11.27
C GLU A 61 -1.20 10.96 10.95
N ASN A 62 0.06 11.14 11.39
CA ASN A 62 0.88 12.30 11.08
C ASN A 62 1.85 12.07 9.91
N MET A 63 1.71 10.95 9.17
CA MET A 63 2.54 10.65 8.01
C MET A 63 2.39 11.71 6.91
N ASN A 64 3.51 12.07 6.28
CA ASN A 64 3.55 13.03 5.17
C ASN A 64 4.65 12.68 4.15
N ALA A 65 4.74 13.45 3.06
CA ALA A 65 5.75 13.25 2.01
C ALA A 65 7.19 13.20 2.55
N GLY A 66 7.53 14.10 3.48
CA GLY A 66 8.86 14.16 4.09
C GLY A 66 9.25 12.87 4.81
N TYR A 67 8.33 12.30 5.60
CA TYR A 67 8.56 11.03 6.29
C TYR A 67 8.62 9.84 5.32
N VAL A 68 7.76 9.78 4.30
CA VAL A 68 7.83 8.72 3.29
C VAL A 68 9.14 8.79 2.51
N ASN A 69 9.58 9.99 2.10
CA ASN A 69 10.87 10.19 1.42
C ASN A 69 12.06 9.75 2.31
N ARG A 70 12.06 10.10 3.60
CA ARG A 70 13.10 9.67 4.56
C ARG A 70 13.14 8.15 4.71
N LEU A 71 11.99 7.49 4.71
CA LEU A 71 11.91 6.03 4.76
C LEU A 71 12.45 5.41 3.47
N ALA A 72 12.05 5.92 2.31
CA ALA A 72 12.58 5.48 1.02
C ALA A 72 14.11 5.62 0.97
N ASP A 73 14.68 6.71 1.49
CA ASP A 73 16.13 6.88 1.58
C ASP A 73 16.82 5.89 2.49
N CYS A 74 16.21 5.58 3.64
CA CYS A 74 16.70 4.57 4.55
C CYS A 74 16.72 3.19 3.87
N VAL A 75 15.61 2.82 3.20
CA VAL A 75 15.51 1.56 2.46
C VAL A 75 16.53 1.48 1.33
N ARG A 76 16.72 2.55 0.53
CA ARG A 76 17.77 2.62 -0.51
C ARG A 76 19.16 2.40 0.08
N LYS A 77 19.48 3.07 1.18
CA LYS A 77 20.78 2.92 1.87
C LYS A 77 21.00 1.49 2.35
N VAL A 78 19.95 0.83 2.86
CA VAL A 78 20.03 -0.58 3.30
C VAL A 78 20.23 -1.49 2.09
N MET A 79 19.44 -1.34 1.03
CA MET A 79 19.58 -2.14 -0.20
C MET A 79 20.97 -1.99 -0.83
N ALA A 80 21.52 -0.77 -0.85
CA ALA A 80 22.85 -0.51 -1.40
C ALA A 80 24.00 -1.22 -0.67
N ARG A 81 23.82 -1.61 0.60
CA ARG A 81 24.82 -2.39 1.36
C ARG A 81 24.93 -3.84 0.87
N ASN A 82 23.88 -4.37 0.23
CA ASN A 82 23.82 -5.75 -0.28
C ASN A 82 24.16 -6.84 0.77
N ASP A 83 23.88 -6.58 2.05
CA ASP A 83 24.19 -7.45 3.18
C ASP A 83 22.95 -8.01 3.88
N SER A 84 21.75 -7.65 3.40
CA SER A 84 20.45 -8.01 3.97
C SER A 84 19.61 -8.79 2.97
N GLU A 85 19.05 -9.92 3.41
CA GLU A 85 18.19 -10.80 2.58
C GLU A 85 16.74 -10.31 2.52
N GLY A 86 16.37 -9.34 3.38
CA GLY A 86 15.07 -8.70 3.39
C GLY A 86 15.00 -7.57 4.42
N ILE A 87 13.97 -6.75 4.31
CA ILE A 87 13.76 -5.58 5.16
C ILE A 87 12.40 -5.70 5.84
N ILE A 88 12.34 -5.49 7.15
CA ILE A 88 11.08 -5.38 7.89
C ILE A 88 10.94 -3.94 8.38
N ILE A 89 9.82 -3.29 8.09
CA ILE A 89 9.53 -1.92 8.48
C ILE A 89 8.39 -1.95 9.49
N THR A 90 8.65 -1.53 10.73
CA THR A 90 7.54 -1.30 11.68
C THR A 90 6.80 -0.03 11.29
N HIS A 91 5.48 -0.04 11.38
CA HIS A 91 4.63 1.08 10.97
C HIS A 91 3.33 1.11 11.81
N GLY A 92 2.69 2.28 11.89
CA GLY A 92 1.34 2.40 12.45
C GLY A 92 0.27 1.96 11.46
N THR A 93 -0.92 1.57 11.95
CA THR A 93 -1.98 0.99 11.13
C THR A 93 -2.66 2.02 10.21
N ASP A 94 -2.84 3.26 10.66
CA ASP A 94 -3.72 4.23 9.98
C ASP A 94 -3.30 4.57 8.55
N THR A 95 -1.99 4.59 8.29
CA THR A 95 -1.42 4.91 6.97
C THR A 95 -0.59 3.77 6.39
N LEU A 96 -0.75 2.55 6.92
CA LEU A 96 0.01 1.36 6.50
C LEU A 96 -0.14 1.08 5.01
N GLN A 97 -1.37 1.13 4.48
CA GLN A 97 -1.64 0.87 3.05
C GLN A 97 -1.00 1.92 2.14
N TYR A 98 -1.00 3.19 2.56
CA TYR A 98 -0.41 4.30 1.80
C TYR A 98 1.10 4.14 1.69
N THR A 99 1.78 3.93 2.82
CA THR A 99 3.23 3.73 2.83
C THR A 99 3.61 2.48 2.05
N ALA A 100 2.87 1.37 2.21
CA ALA A 100 3.12 0.15 1.47
C ALA A 100 3.04 0.38 -0.06
N ALA A 101 1.97 1.00 -0.55
CA ALA A 101 1.80 1.30 -1.96
C ALA A 101 2.87 2.27 -2.51
N LEU A 102 3.19 3.33 -1.77
CA LEU A 102 4.23 4.30 -2.17
C LEU A 102 5.61 3.63 -2.29
N LEU A 103 5.99 2.80 -1.31
CA LEU A 103 7.25 2.06 -1.39
C LEU A 103 7.23 1.03 -2.53
N SER A 104 6.08 0.38 -2.81
CA SER A 104 5.94 -0.50 -3.97
C SER A 104 6.24 0.24 -5.27
N TYR A 105 5.72 1.46 -5.47
CA TYR A 105 5.99 2.24 -6.68
C TYR A 105 7.44 2.73 -6.77
N VAL A 106 8.04 3.07 -5.64
CA VAL A 106 9.43 3.54 -5.58
C VAL A 106 10.44 2.43 -5.88
N PHE A 107 10.18 1.20 -5.42
CA PHE A 107 11.14 0.10 -5.53
C PHE A 107 10.79 -0.97 -6.58
N GLY A 108 9.55 -0.98 -7.07
CA GLY A 108 9.05 -2.01 -7.96
C GLY A 108 9.02 -3.39 -7.31
N THR A 109 9.01 -4.42 -8.15
CA THR A 109 8.96 -5.85 -7.78
C THR A 109 10.32 -6.54 -7.83
N ASP A 110 11.39 -5.86 -8.25
CA ASP A 110 12.73 -6.44 -8.37
C ASP A 110 13.64 -6.21 -7.15
N CYS A 111 13.10 -5.63 -6.07
CA CYS A 111 13.86 -5.43 -4.84
C CYS A 111 13.79 -6.66 -3.91
N VAL A 112 14.73 -6.73 -2.96
CA VAL A 112 14.65 -7.68 -1.82
C VAL A 112 13.30 -7.52 -1.12
N PRO A 113 12.72 -8.58 -0.55
CA PRO A 113 11.41 -8.48 0.09
C PRO A 113 11.41 -7.41 1.20
N VAL A 114 10.51 -6.44 1.07
CA VAL A 114 10.27 -5.39 2.07
C VAL A 114 8.91 -5.62 2.69
N LEU A 115 8.87 -5.88 4.00
CA LEU A 115 7.65 -6.22 4.73
C LEU A 115 7.31 -5.11 5.70
N LEU A 116 6.17 -4.45 5.51
CA LEU A 116 5.63 -3.58 6.55
C LEU A 116 4.86 -4.43 7.57
N VAL A 117 5.07 -4.14 8.84
CA VAL A 117 4.40 -4.78 9.98
C VAL A 117 3.85 -3.73 10.94
N SER A 118 2.71 -4.01 11.52
CA SER A 118 2.05 -3.15 12.51
C SER A 118 1.51 -4.00 13.67
N SER A 119 0.94 -3.34 14.68
CA SER A 119 0.23 -3.99 15.78
C SER A 119 -0.97 -3.16 16.17
N ASP A 120 -2.11 -3.78 16.45
CA ASP A 120 -3.32 -3.07 16.88
C ASP A 120 -3.21 -2.61 18.33
N PHE A 121 -2.48 -3.39 19.13
CA PHE A 121 -2.24 -3.14 20.55
C PHE A 121 -0.75 -3.21 20.86
N PRO A 122 -0.28 -2.56 21.95
CA PRO A 122 1.11 -2.64 22.38
C PRO A 122 1.54 -4.10 22.58
N LEU A 123 2.81 -4.42 22.36
CA LEU A 123 3.32 -5.81 22.31
C LEU A 123 3.07 -6.67 23.57
N GLU A 124 2.72 -6.04 24.70
CA GLU A 124 2.39 -6.75 25.95
C GLU A 124 0.91 -7.07 26.11
N ASP A 125 0.04 -6.49 25.29
CA ASP A 125 -1.38 -6.78 25.32
C ASP A 125 -1.62 -8.18 24.74
N ALA A 126 -2.43 -9.00 25.43
CA ALA A 126 -2.78 -10.34 24.99
C ALA A 126 -3.54 -10.37 23.64
N ARG A 127 -4.11 -9.24 23.23
CA ARG A 127 -4.80 -9.07 21.94
C ARG A 127 -3.86 -8.63 20.82
N ALA A 128 -2.59 -8.31 21.13
CA ALA A 128 -1.66 -7.81 20.14
C ALA A 128 -1.41 -8.83 19.02
N ASN A 129 -1.36 -8.35 17.79
CA ASN A 129 -0.97 -9.11 16.60
C ASN A 129 0.45 -8.78 16.12
N GLY A 130 1.13 -7.79 16.71
CA GLY A 130 2.47 -7.35 16.28
C GLY A 130 3.52 -8.47 16.21
N MET A 131 3.57 -9.37 17.18
CA MET A 131 4.51 -10.49 17.15
C MET A 131 4.18 -11.49 16.03
N ALA A 132 2.90 -11.82 15.83
CA ALA A 132 2.47 -12.71 14.75
C ALA A 132 2.81 -12.12 13.37
N ASN A 133 2.55 -10.82 13.20
CA ASN A 133 2.88 -10.08 11.98
C ASN A 133 4.39 -10.09 11.72
N PHE A 134 5.20 -9.86 12.75
CA PHE A 134 6.66 -9.88 12.64
C PHE A 134 7.22 -11.28 12.33
N MET A 135 6.75 -12.32 13.03
CA MET A 135 7.18 -13.70 12.77
C MET A 135 6.86 -14.13 11.34
N ARG A 136 5.64 -13.85 10.86
CA ARG A 136 5.24 -14.15 9.48
C ARG A 136 6.05 -13.37 8.44
N ALA A 137 6.44 -12.13 8.74
CA ALA A 137 7.35 -11.37 7.87
C ALA A 137 8.74 -12.04 7.79
N VAL A 138 9.27 -12.52 8.91
CA VAL A 138 10.55 -13.26 8.93
C VAL A 138 10.44 -14.58 8.17
N GLU A 139 9.37 -15.36 8.40
CA GLU A 139 9.07 -16.59 7.67
C GLU A 139 9.04 -16.35 6.16
N PHE A 140 8.35 -15.28 5.73
CA PHE A 140 8.24 -14.92 4.33
C PHE A 140 9.60 -14.62 3.69
N ILE A 141 10.48 -13.86 4.38
CA ILE A 141 11.83 -13.58 3.87
C ILE A 141 12.65 -14.89 3.82
N LYS A 142 12.50 -15.79 4.81
CA LYS A 142 13.21 -17.09 4.86
C LYS A 142 12.88 -17.97 3.65
N CYS A 143 11.69 -17.87 3.09
CA CYS A 143 11.30 -18.62 1.90
C CYS A 143 12.09 -18.20 0.64
N ARG A 144 12.68 -17.00 0.60
CA ARG A 144 13.50 -16.48 -0.53
C ARG A 144 12.80 -16.43 -1.90
N GLU A 145 11.48 -16.56 -1.93
CA GLU A 145 10.68 -16.51 -3.17
C GLU A 145 9.96 -15.18 -3.38
N GLY A 146 9.79 -14.36 -2.33
CA GLY A 146 9.15 -13.06 -2.41
C GLY A 146 10.10 -11.94 -2.87
N ARG A 147 9.66 -11.13 -3.83
CA ARG A 147 10.29 -9.85 -4.19
C ARG A 147 9.28 -8.71 -4.21
N GLY A 148 9.76 -7.49 -3.96
CA GLY A 148 8.93 -6.30 -3.85
C GLY A 148 8.47 -5.98 -2.43
N VAL A 149 7.45 -5.12 -2.33
CA VAL A 149 6.92 -4.63 -1.06
C VAL A 149 5.60 -5.32 -0.70
N PHE A 150 5.48 -5.75 0.54
CA PHE A 150 4.30 -6.41 1.08
C PHE A 150 3.98 -5.93 2.50
N VAL A 151 2.81 -6.34 2.98
CA VAL A 151 2.36 -6.13 4.36
C VAL A 151 2.09 -7.49 4.98
N SER A 152 2.64 -7.74 6.17
CA SER A 152 2.29 -8.90 6.99
C SER A 152 1.31 -8.49 8.06
N TYR A 153 0.13 -9.12 8.08
CA TYR A 153 -0.94 -8.73 8.99
C TYR A 153 -1.90 -9.87 9.33
N ARG A 154 -2.21 -10.02 10.62
CA ARG A 154 -3.19 -10.96 11.16
C ARG A 154 -4.48 -10.24 11.51
N ASN A 155 -5.51 -10.55 10.72
CA ASN A 155 -6.85 -9.98 10.86
C ASN A 155 -7.67 -10.58 12.01
N ASP A 156 -7.48 -11.87 12.32
CA ASP A 156 -8.15 -12.56 13.43
C ASP A 156 -7.12 -13.28 14.31
N ARG A 157 -7.29 -13.23 15.63
CA ARG A 157 -6.39 -13.88 16.59
C ARG A 157 -6.31 -15.39 16.43
N ASN A 158 -7.34 -16.01 15.85
CA ASN A 158 -7.41 -17.45 15.60
C ASN A 158 -6.84 -17.86 14.23
N GLU A 159 -6.44 -16.88 13.42
CA GLU A 159 -5.85 -17.09 12.10
C GLU A 159 -4.33 -16.86 12.15
N GLU A 160 -3.63 -17.32 11.11
CA GLU A 160 -2.25 -16.90 10.90
C GLU A 160 -2.20 -15.48 10.32
N ALA A 161 -1.03 -14.83 10.40
CA ALA A 161 -0.82 -13.62 9.63
C ALA A 161 -0.74 -13.97 8.13
N ASP A 162 -1.40 -13.16 7.30
CA ASP A 162 -1.30 -13.23 5.86
C ASP A 162 -0.23 -12.26 5.34
N ILE A 163 0.18 -12.48 4.08
CA ILE A 163 1.04 -11.57 3.33
C ILE A 163 0.23 -10.94 2.20
N TYR A 164 0.19 -9.62 2.15
CA TYR A 164 -0.54 -8.83 1.15
C TYR A 164 0.42 -8.01 0.29
N ARG A 165 0.22 -7.98 -1.03
CA ARG A 165 0.96 -7.07 -1.92
C ARG A 165 0.66 -5.62 -1.54
N GLY A 166 1.68 -4.76 -1.39
CA GLY A 166 1.52 -3.38 -0.92
C GLY A 166 0.53 -2.53 -1.74
N THR A 167 0.49 -2.72 -3.06
CA THR A 167 -0.41 -2.03 -4.00
C THR A 167 -1.83 -2.61 -4.07
N ARG A 168 -2.11 -3.73 -3.40
CA ARG A 168 -3.42 -4.41 -3.48
C ARG A 168 -4.32 -4.11 -2.29
N LEU A 169 -3.83 -3.43 -1.26
CA LEU A 169 -4.62 -3.17 -0.05
C LEU A 169 -5.67 -2.07 -0.27
N LEU A 170 -6.88 -2.30 0.21
CA LEU A 170 -7.98 -1.34 0.22
C LEU A 170 -7.91 -0.43 1.46
N MET A 171 -8.66 0.69 1.40
CA MET A 171 -8.86 1.58 2.54
C MET A 171 -9.37 0.84 3.78
N HIS A 172 -8.92 1.27 4.97
CA HIS A 172 -9.51 0.80 6.22
C HIS A 172 -11.00 1.09 6.27
N GLN A 173 -11.75 0.14 6.82
CA GLN A 173 -13.14 0.33 7.19
C GLN A 173 -13.20 1.06 8.54
N PRO A 174 -14.13 2.01 8.73
CA PRO A 174 -14.39 2.57 10.05
C PRO A 174 -14.59 1.47 11.09
N TYR A 175 -14.05 1.68 12.29
CA TYR A 175 -14.17 0.76 13.43
C TYR A 175 -13.50 -0.62 13.23
N SER A 176 -12.64 -0.77 12.23
CA SER A 176 -11.96 -2.03 11.95
C SER A 176 -10.49 -1.82 11.57
N ALA A 177 -9.59 -2.47 12.31
CA ALA A 177 -8.17 -2.56 11.95
C ALA A 177 -7.89 -3.61 10.85
N ARG A 178 -8.92 -4.37 10.41
CA ARG A 178 -8.73 -5.39 9.38
C ARG A 178 -8.21 -4.81 8.07
N LEU A 179 -7.28 -5.52 7.44
CA LEU A 179 -6.82 -5.28 6.09
C LEU A 179 -7.61 -6.13 5.10
N TYR A 180 -8.01 -5.49 4.00
CA TYR A 180 -8.73 -6.14 2.91
C TYR A 180 -7.93 -5.96 1.63
N PRO A 181 -7.48 -7.04 0.97
CA PRO A 181 -6.93 -6.94 -0.37
C PRO A 181 -8.04 -6.81 -1.41
N LEU A 182 -7.75 -6.09 -2.49
CA LEU A 182 -8.56 -6.10 -3.70
C LEU A 182 -8.67 -7.54 -4.23
N ASP A 183 -9.88 -7.94 -4.62
CA ASP A 183 -10.24 -9.30 -5.07
C ASP A 183 -9.99 -10.43 -4.05
N GLY A 184 -9.78 -10.10 -2.78
CA GLY A 184 -9.54 -11.12 -1.74
C GLY A 184 -8.19 -11.83 -1.88
N VAL A 185 -7.33 -11.40 -2.80
CA VAL A 185 -6.04 -12.05 -3.06
C VAL A 185 -5.08 -11.75 -1.92
N SER A 186 -4.83 -12.76 -1.10
CA SER A 186 -3.70 -12.80 -0.17
C SER A 186 -2.75 -13.89 -0.63
N PHE A 187 -1.49 -13.79 -0.23
CA PHE A 187 -0.52 -14.82 -0.56
C PHE A 187 -0.45 -15.94 0.49
N HIS A 188 -1.27 -15.93 1.55
CA HIS A 188 -1.36 -17.01 2.56
C HIS A 188 -0.01 -17.62 3.01
N GLY A 189 1.04 -16.80 3.11
CA GLY A 189 2.40 -17.25 3.42
C GLY A 189 3.12 -18.08 2.34
N LYS A 190 2.50 -18.35 1.19
CA LYS A 190 3.08 -19.01 0.01
C LYS A 190 2.90 -18.13 -1.22
N VAL A 191 3.93 -17.34 -1.55
CA VAL A 191 3.99 -16.73 -2.87
C VAL A 191 4.68 -17.72 -3.80
N CYS A 192 3.92 -18.32 -4.71
CA CYS A 192 4.52 -18.73 -5.98
C CYS A 192 4.94 -17.43 -6.67
N TYR A 193 6.24 -17.17 -6.76
CA TYR A 193 6.76 -16.05 -7.54
C TYR A 193 6.08 -16.09 -8.91
N ASN A 194 5.27 -15.08 -9.22
CA ASN A 194 4.78 -14.96 -10.57
C ASN A 194 6.02 -14.63 -11.42
N ARG A 195 6.54 -15.61 -12.17
CA ARG A 195 7.66 -15.37 -13.09
C ARG A 195 7.30 -14.39 -14.19
N GLU A 196 6.00 -14.14 -14.38
CA GLU A 196 5.45 -13.11 -15.27
C GLU A 196 5.11 -11.81 -14.53
N ALA A 197 5.46 -11.68 -13.24
CA ALA A 197 5.36 -10.41 -12.53
C ALA A 197 6.08 -9.35 -13.34
N SER A 198 5.34 -8.33 -13.77
CA SER A 198 5.90 -7.17 -14.42
C SER A 198 7.02 -6.63 -13.53
N MET A 199 8.24 -6.56 -14.08
CA MET A 199 9.37 -5.87 -13.46
C MET A 199 9.25 -4.35 -13.67
N ASP A 200 8.09 -3.87 -14.10
CA ASP A 200 7.89 -2.46 -14.40
C ASP A 200 7.97 -1.68 -13.10
N ARG A 201 8.88 -0.70 -13.14
CA ARG A 201 9.11 0.27 -12.08
C ARG A 201 8.78 1.64 -12.63
N MET A 202 8.28 2.50 -11.75
CA MET A 202 8.15 3.90 -12.09
C MET A 202 9.56 4.50 -12.16
N GLU A 203 9.88 5.21 -13.23
CA GLU A 203 11.19 5.86 -13.41
C GLU A 203 11.00 7.29 -13.87
N ARG A 204 11.93 8.14 -13.45
CA ARG A 204 12.03 9.50 -13.98
C ARG A 204 12.83 9.47 -15.28
N PRO A 205 12.45 10.26 -16.30
CA PRO A 205 13.21 10.38 -17.54
C PRO A 205 14.65 10.87 -17.34
N ASP A 206 14.89 11.65 -16.28
CA ASP A 206 16.22 12.19 -15.92
C ASP A 206 17.09 11.21 -15.10
N GLY A 207 16.58 10.01 -14.81
CA GLY A 207 17.28 8.98 -14.03
C GLY A 207 17.44 9.31 -12.54
N GLN A 208 16.85 10.41 -12.05
CA GLN A 208 16.85 10.71 -10.62
C GLN A 208 15.91 9.78 -9.85
N GLU A 209 16.09 9.73 -8.54
CA GLU A 209 15.20 9.00 -7.65
C GLU A 209 13.80 9.65 -7.61
N LEU A 210 12.77 8.80 -7.54
CA LEU A 210 11.40 9.24 -7.28
C LEU A 210 11.27 9.87 -5.89
N ARG A 211 10.59 11.02 -5.83
CA ARG A 211 10.34 11.80 -4.62
C ARG A 211 8.91 12.28 -4.55
N LEU A 212 8.32 12.28 -3.36
CA LEU A 212 7.07 12.98 -3.11
C LEU A 212 7.32 14.45 -2.81
N THR A 213 6.49 15.34 -3.34
CA THR A 213 6.44 16.74 -2.90
C THR A 213 5.38 16.90 -1.81
N GLU A 214 5.54 17.89 -0.93
CA GLU A 214 4.64 18.08 0.24
C GLU A 214 3.18 18.42 -0.16
N ASP A 215 2.96 18.90 -1.38
CA ASP A 215 1.64 19.30 -1.88
C ASP A 215 0.83 18.12 -2.42
N ALA A 216 0.19 17.35 -1.53
CA ALA A 216 -0.90 16.45 -1.92
C ALA A 216 -2.14 17.19 -2.46
N GLY A 217 -2.21 18.52 -2.25
CA GLY A 217 -3.28 19.39 -2.75
C GLY A 217 -3.35 19.50 -4.27
N ASN A 218 -2.42 18.88 -5.00
CA ASN A 218 -2.46 18.79 -6.46
C ASN A 218 -3.44 17.73 -6.99
N ILE A 219 -4.04 16.91 -6.12
CA ILE A 219 -5.11 15.98 -6.46
C ILE A 219 -6.40 16.42 -5.80
N LEU A 220 -7.45 16.61 -6.60
CA LEU A 220 -8.82 16.71 -6.10
C LEU A 220 -9.42 15.30 -6.05
N TRP A 221 -9.47 14.72 -4.84
CA TRP A 221 -10.10 13.41 -4.63
C TRP A 221 -11.58 13.56 -4.28
N ILE A 222 -12.46 13.01 -5.12
CA ILE A 222 -13.91 13.07 -4.99
C ILE A 222 -14.47 11.70 -4.62
N ARG A 223 -15.13 11.62 -3.47
CA ARG A 223 -15.94 10.46 -3.08
C ARG A 223 -17.42 10.78 -3.29
N PRO A 224 -18.15 10.01 -4.12
CA PRO A 224 -19.51 10.37 -4.47
C PRO A 224 -20.47 10.10 -3.31
N CYS A 225 -21.47 10.97 -3.17
CA CYS A 225 -22.59 10.77 -2.26
C CYS A 225 -23.91 11.22 -2.88
N VAL A 226 -25.01 10.69 -2.37
CA VAL A 226 -26.35 11.00 -2.88
C VAL A 226 -26.63 12.50 -2.72
N GLY A 227 -26.96 13.17 -3.82
CA GLY A 227 -27.23 14.61 -3.83
C GLY A 227 -25.98 15.49 -3.78
N MET A 228 -24.78 14.94 -4.01
CA MET A 228 -23.56 15.74 -4.05
C MET A 228 -23.61 16.83 -5.12
N THR A 229 -22.92 17.92 -4.85
CA THR A 229 -22.55 18.93 -5.85
C THR A 229 -21.06 18.83 -6.13
N TYR A 230 -20.66 18.98 -7.38
CA TYR A 230 -19.25 18.96 -7.74
C TYR A 230 -18.51 20.18 -7.19
N PRO A 231 -17.38 19.98 -6.47
CA PRO A 231 -16.61 21.09 -5.93
C PRO A 231 -15.88 21.87 -7.03
N GLN A 232 -15.39 23.06 -6.67
CA GLN A 232 -14.44 23.79 -7.51
C GLN A 232 -13.04 23.23 -7.30
N ALA A 233 -12.25 23.16 -8.37
CA ALA A 233 -10.83 22.83 -8.27
C ALA A 233 -10.07 24.07 -7.76
N GLY A 234 -9.24 23.86 -6.73
CA GLY A 234 -8.31 24.90 -6.27
C GLY A 234 -7.20 25.17 -7.30
N PRO A 235 -6.48 26.30 -7.19
CA PRO A 235 -5.49 26.71 -8.18
C PRO A 235 -4.30 25.75 -8.31
N GLN A 236 -4.00 24.96 -7.27
CA GLN A 236 -2.92 23.97 -7.31
C GLN A 236 -3.32 22.59 -7.88
N VAL A 237 -4.62 22.36 -8.14
CA VAL A 237 -5.10 21.05 -8.60
C VAL A 237 -4.61 20.79 -10.02
N ARG A 238 -3.97 19.63 -10.20
CA ARG A 238 -3.43 19.16 -11.49
C ARG A 238 -4.09 17.88 -12.00
N ALA A 239 -4.85 17.18 -11.15
CA ALA A 239 -5.65 16.02 -11.55
C ALA A 239 -6.84 15.82 -10.60
N VAL A 240 -7.89 15.18 -11.10
CA VAL A 240 -9.04 14.73 -10.30
C VAL A 240 -9.02 13.21 -10.23
N LEU A 241 -9.16 12.66 -9.03
CA LEU A 241 -9.42 11.25 -8.81
C LEU A 241 -10.85 11.12 -8.27
N HIS A 242 -11.74 10.49 -9.02
CA HIS A 242 -13.14 10.34 -8.68
C HIS A 242 -13.44 8.88 -8.37
N ASP A 243 -14.01 8.58 -7.20
CA ASP A 243 -14.48 7.24 -6.85
C ASP A 243 -15.82 6.98 -7.56
N SER A 244 -16.09 5.74 -7.94
CA SER A 244 -17.44 5.33 -8.35
C SER A 244 -18.26 4.83 -7.17
N TYR A 245 -19.57 4.73 -7.37
CA TYR A 245 -20.42 3.88 -6.54
C TYR A 245 -20.07 2.40 -6.77
N HIS A 246 -20.52 1.55 -5.85
CA HIS A 246 -20.28 0.10 -5.84
C HIS A 246 -20.22 -0.58 -7.22
N SER A 247 -21.21 -0.33 -8.08
CA SER A 247 -21.30 -0.97 -9.41
C SER A 247 -20.45 -0.29 -10.49
N GLY A 248 -19.44 0.50 -10.12
CA GLY A 248 -18.62 1.26 -11.07
C GLY A 248 -19.32 2.45 -11.70
N THR A 249 -20.44 2.94 -11.14
CA THR A 249 -21.24 4.02 -11.73
C THR A 249 -21.04 5.36 -11.01
N ILE A 250 -21.34 6.46 -11.71
CA ILE A 250 -21.45 7.80 -11.13
C ILE A 250 -22.74 8.46 -11.60
N ALA A 251 -23.23 9.46 -10.87
CA ALA A 251 -24.43 10.19 -11.25
C ALA A 251 -24.13 11.11 -12.44
N VAL A 252 -24.77 10.84 -13.58
CA VAL A 252 -24.64 11.67 -14.77
C VAL A 252 -25.77 12.69 -14.79
N ASN A 253 -25.42 13.96 -14.58
CA ASN A 253 -26.35 15.09 -14.56
C ASN A 253 -25.65 16.37 -15.04
N ALA A 254 -26.40 17.47 -15.16
CA ALA A 254 -25.86 18.76 -15.60
C ALA A 254 -24.67 19.26 -14.75
N GLY A 255 -24.62 18.89 -13.46
CA GLY A 255 -23.50 19.24 -12.58
C GLY A 255 -22.21 18.50 -12.91
N LEU A 256 -22.29 17.23 -13.35
CA LEU A 256 -21.15 16.48 -13.85
C LEU A 256 -20.65 17.07 -15.17
N GLU A 257 -21.56 17.36 -16.09
CA GLU A 257 -21.23 17.99 -17.38
C GLU A 257 -20.51 19.32 -17.19
N GLU A 258 -21.06 20.19 -16.34
CA GLU A 258 -20.44 21.48 -16.03
C GLU A 258 -19.06 21.31 -15.36
N PHE A 259 -18.94 20.36 -14.42
CA PHE A 259 -17.67 20.07 -13.76
C PHE A 259 -16.61 19.56 -14.75
N ALA A 260 -16.95 18.57 -15.57
CA ALA A 260 -16.05 18.01 -16.57
C ALA A 260 -15.61 19.07 -17.58
N GLY A 261 -16.55 19.91 -18.05
CA GLY A 261 -16.23 21.04 -18.94
C GLY A 261 -15.25 22.04 -18.31
N ARG A 262 -15.39 22.35 -17.00
CA ARG A 262 -14.41 23.19 -16.29
C ARG A 262 -13.04 22.53 -16.19
N MET A 263 -12.98 21.22 -15.93
CA MET A 263 -11.71 20.49 -15.83
C MET A 263 -11.00 20.41 -17.19
N GLU A 264 -11.76 20.15 -18.27
CA GLU A 264 -11.25 20.15 -19.63
C GLU A 264 -10.68 21.52 -20.03
N GLN A 265 -11.41 22.61 -19.76
CA GLN A 265 -10.94 23.98 -20.01
C GLN A 265 -9.66 24.32 -19.24
N ALA A 266 -9.48 23.75 -18.05
CA ALA A 266 -8.28 23.92 -17.23
C ALA A 266 -7.14 22.95 -17.61
N GLY A 267 -7.37 22.00 -18.53
CA GLY A 267 -6.42 20.95 -18.88
C GLY A 267 -6.17 19.95 -17.74
N ILE A 268 -7.11 19.83 -16.79
CA ILE A 268 -7.00 18.95 -15.63
C ILE A 268 -7.64 17.59 -15.99
N PRO A 269 -6.88 16.48 -16.06
CA PRO A 269 -7.45 15.16 -16.31
C PRO A 269 -8.34 14.71 -15.15
N VAL A 270 -9.45 14.07 -15.50
CA VAL A 270 -10.37 13.45 -14.55
C VAL A 270 -10.30 11.94 -14.70
N TYR A 271 -9.87 11.26 -13.64
CA TYR A 271 -9.79 9.81 -13.58
C TYR A 271 -10.93 9.23 -12.73
N LEU A 272 -11.53 8.14 -13.17
CA LEU A 272 -12.56 7.40 -12.44
C LEU A 272 -11.99 6.05 -11.95
N THR A 273 -12.11 5.76 -10.66
CA THR A 273 -11.71 4.49 -10.04
C THR A 273 -12.92 3.70 -9.51
N GLY A 274 -12.74 2.41 -9.24
CA GLY A 274 -13.80 1.49 -8.82
C GLY A 274 -14.74 1.04 -9.93
N ALA A 275 -14.54 1.54 -11.16
CA ALA A 275 -15.18 1.06 -12.37
C ALA A 275 -14.19 0.17 -13.14
N SER A 276 -14.64 -0.94 -13.69
CA SER A 276 -13.85 -1.83 -14.55
C SER A 276 -14.43 -1.81 -15.97
N SER A 277 -13.56 -1.71 -16.97
CA SER A 277 -13.95 -1.87 -18.37
C SER A 277 -14.28 -3.34 -18.62
N GLY A 278 -15.57 -3.69 -18.63
CA GLY A 278 -16.03 -5.05 -18.98
C GLY A 278 -17.15 -5.62 -18.12
N GLU A 279 -17.35 -5.13 -16.88
CA GLU A 279 -18.29 -5.77 -15.94
C GLU A 279 -19.73 -5.21 -15.98
N ALA A 280 -19.98 -4.07 -16.64
CA ALA A 280 -21.35 -3.65 -17.01
C ALA A 280 -21.39 -2.52 -18.06
N GLU A 281 -22.14 -2.74 -19.15
CA GLU A 281 -22.48 -1.71 -20.14
C GLU A 281 -23.70 -0.87 -19.67
N TYR A 282 -23.57 -0.11 -18.58
CA TYR A 282 -24.60 0.89 -18.27
C TYR A 282 -24.48 2.08 -19.22
N GLU A 283 -25.60 2.67 -19.64
CA GLU A 283 -25.63 3.88 -20.48
C GLU A 283 -24.77 5.00 -19.87
N THR A 284 -24.79 5.12 -18.54
CA THR A 284 -23.99 6.08 -17.78
C THR A 284 -22.49 5.97 -18.05
N VAL A 285 -21.97 4.77 -18.34
CA VAL A 285 -20.55 4.55 -18.66
C VAL A 285 -20.13 5.33 -19.90
N ARG A 286 -20.92 5.18 -20.97
CA ARG A 286 -20.68 5.91 -22.22
C ARG A 286 -20.81 7.42 -22.02
N MET A 287 -21.70 7.85 -21.13
CA MET A 287 -21.96 9.28 -20.92
C MET A 287 -20.80 10.00 -20.23
N TYR A 288 -20.20 9.43 -19.17
CA TYR A 288 -19.05 10.10 -18.55
C TYR A 288 -17.77 10.00 -19.40
N GLU A 289 -17.61 8.95 -20.21
CA GLU A 289 -16.53 8.87 -21.20
C GLU A 289 -16.65 9.98 -22.26
N GLN A 290 -17.87 10.31 -22.69
CA GLN A 290 -18.13 11.45 -23.59
C GLN A 290 -17.72 12.80 -23.00
N TYR A 291 -17.72 12.93 -21.67
CA TYR A 291 -17.23 14.11 -20.96
C TYR A 291 -15.71 14.09 -20.71
N GLY A 292 -14.98 13.17 -21.34
CA GLY A 292 -13.52 13.08 -21.21
C GLY A 292 -13.05 12.49 -19.87
N ILE A 293 -13.94 11.90 -19.08
CA ILE A 293 -13.60 11.22 -17.83
C ILE A 293 -13.00 9.85 -18.15
N ARG A 294 -11.82 9.60 -17.62
CA ARG A 294 -10.98 8.44 -17.98
C ARG A 294 -11.12 7.36 -16.93
N VAL A 295 -11.71 6.23 -17.30
CA VAL A 295 -11.81 5.07 -16.41
C VAL A 295 -10.43 4.45 -16.23
N LEU A 296 -9.99 4.31 -14.99
CA LEU A 296 -8.76 3.63 -14.65
C LEU A 296 -8.94 2.11 -14.71
N PRO A 297 -7.89 1.36 -15.05
CA PRO A 297 -7.88 -0.09 -14.88
C PRO A 297 -8.16 -0.48 -13.43
N LYS A 298 -8.70 -1.69 -13.22
CA LYS A 298 -9.04 -2.21 -11.90
C LYS A 298 -7.81 -2.23 -10.98
N MET A 299 -7.80 -1.37 -9.97
CA MET A 299 -6.74 -1.25 -8.96
C MET A 299 -7.31 -0.73 -7.63
N SER A 300 -6.54 -0.82 -6.55
CA SER A 300 -6.97 -0.26 -5.26
C SER A 300 -7.06 1.26 -5.34
N LEU A 301 -8.07 1.86 -4.69
CA LEU A 301 -8.19 3.32 -4.57
C LEU A 301 -6.97 3.95 -3.92
N ILE A 302 -6.40 3.30 -2.90
CA ILE A 302 -5.16 3.77 -2.25
C ILE A 302 -4.00 3.76 -3.23
N ALA A 303 -3.87 2.68 -4.00
CA ALA A 303 -2.82 2.54 -5.00
C ALA A 303 -2.96 3.62 -6.09
N ALA A 304 -4.17 3.83 -6.62
CA ALA A 304 -4.46 4.89 -7.59
C ALA A 304 -4.07 6.28 -7.07
N TYR A 305 -4.45 6.61 -5.83
CA TYR A 305 -4.09 7.88 -5.19
C TYR A 305 -2.57 8.03 -5.05
N CYS A 306 -1.90 7.03 -4.47
CA CYS A 306 -0.45 7.04 -4.25
C CYS A 306 0.33 7.13 -5.56
N LYS A 307 -0.12 6.42 -6.60
CA LYS A 307 0.48 6.42 -7.93
C LYS A 307 0.37 7.77 -8.61
N LEU A 308 -0.83 8.36 -8.57
CA LEU A 308 -1.09 9.68 -9.14
C LEU A 308 -0.27 10.75 -8.40
N TRP A 309 -0.20 10.67 -7.07
CA TRP A 309 0.55 11.62 -6.26
C TRP A 309 2.06 11.54 -6.56
N LEU A 310 2.60 10.33 -6.67
CA LEU A 310 4.00 10.12 -7.01
C LEU A 310 4.30 10.58 -8.45
N ALA A 311 3.43 10.29 -9.41
CA ALA A 311 3.57 10.73 -10.79
C ALA A 311 3.58 12.26 -10.91
N LEU A 312 2.63 12.93 -10.26
CA LEU A 312 2.57 14.39 -10.21
C LEU A 312 3.78 14.99 -9.49
N SER A 313 4.27 14.37 -8.42
CA SER A 313 5.44 14.86 -7.67
C SER A 313 6.74 14.83 -8.48
N ASN A 314 6.79 14.04 -9.56
CA ASN A 314 7.97 13.85 -10.39
C ASN A 314 7.73 14.27 -11.85
N ASP A 315 6.66 15.03 -12.12
CA ASP A 315 6.28 15.55 -13.44
C ASP A 315 6.27 14.47 -14.55
N LEU A 316 5.80 13.26 -14.18
CA LEU A 316 5.65 12.16 -15.12
C LEU A 316 4.40 12.33 -15.99
N ASP A 317 4.36 11.65 -17.13
CA ASP A 317 3.12 11.52 -17.91
C ASP A 317 2.09 10.71 -17.12
N VAL A 318 1.23 11.42 -16.40
CA VAL A 318 0.16 10.84 -15.57
C VAL A 318 -0.76 9.93 -16.36
N ASN A 319 -1.01 10.19 -17.64
CA ASN A 319 -1.90 9.34 -18.43
C ASN A 319 -1.28 7.98 -18.73
N SER A 320 -0.01 7.99 -19.14
CA SER A 320 0.75 6.76 -19.37
C SER A 320 0.91 5.97 -18.06
N ILE A 321 1.34 6.64 -16.99
CA ILE A 321 1.59 6.00 -15.70
C ILE A 321 0.33 5.37 -15.11
N MET A 322 -0.80 6.09 -15.11
CA MET A 322 -2.03 5.59 -14.50
C MET A 322 -2.64 4.38 -15.25
N ASN A 323 -2.27 4.16 -16.52
CA ASN A 323 -2.73 3.02 -17.32
C ASN A 323 -1.70 1.87 -17.42
N THR A 324 -0.48 2.07 -16.92
CA THR A 324 0.58 1.05 -16.96
C THR A 324 0.58 0.23 -15.68
N CYS A 325 0.67 -1.10 -15.74
CA CYS A 325 0.81 -1.90 -14.51
C CYS A 325 2.18 -1.63 -13.89
N ILE A 326 2.24 -1.17 -12.64
CA ILE A 326 3.50 -0.92 -11.93
C ILE A 326 3.40 -1.57 -10.56
N ALA A 327 4.42 -2.36 -10.21
CA ALA A 327 4.45 -3.10 -8.94
C ALA A 327 3.17 -3.92 -8.70
N GLU A 328 2.66 -4.55 -9.77
CA GLU A 328 1.44 -5.36 -9.76
C GLU A 328 0.23 -4.64 -9.14
N ASP A 329 0.00 -3.37 -9.45
CA ASP A 329 -1.14 -2.62 -8.91
C ASP A 329 -2.46 -2.84 -9.67
N ILE A 330 -2.38 -3.06 -10.99
CA ILE A 330 -3.51 -3.32 -11.89
C ILE A 330 -3.84 -4.81 -11.90
N ILE A 331 -5.11 -5.17 -11.68
CA ILE A 331 -5.62 -6.52 -11.87
C ILE A 331 -5.91 -6.66 -13.36
N GLN A 332 -5.12 -7.47 -14.06
CA GLN A 332 -5.51 -7.93 -15.38
C GLN A 332 -6.55 -9.03 -15.19
N GLU A 333 -7.69 -8.95 -15.89
CA GLU A 333 -8.63 -10.06 -15.98
C GLU A 333 -7.95 -11.22 -16.70
N GLN A 334 -7.18 -12.02 -15.98
CA GLN A 334 -6.67 -13.27 -16.51
C GLN A 334 -7.86 -14.23 -16.67
N ARG A 335 -8.29 -14.44 -17.92
CA ARG A 335 -8.89 -15.69 -18.35
C ARG A 335 -7.85 -16.81 -18.18
N GLY A 336 -7.62 -17.27 -16.95
CA GLY A 336 -6.61 -18.30 -16.72
C GLY A 336 -6.10 -18.41 -15.29
N VAL A 337 -6.94 -18.94 -14.41
CA VAL A 337 -6.57 -19.79 -13.27
C VAL A 337 -5.29 -19.42 -12.50
N ILE A 338 -5.43 -18.62 -11.44
CA ILE A 338 -4.58 -18.80 -10.26
C ILE A 338 -5.01 -20.14 -9.65
N ARG A 339 -4.26 -21.23 -9.94
CA ARG A 339 -4.46 -22.50 -9.24
C ARG A 339 -3.90 -22.32 -7.84
N THR A 340 -4.79 -22.11 -6.86
CA THR A 340 -4.44 -22.41 -5.48
C THR A 340 -4.34 -23.93 -5.35
N ASP A 341 -3.32 -24.40 -4.64
CA ASP A 341 -3.02 -25.83 -4.46
C ASP A 341 -4.13 -26.61 -3.72
N GLU A 342 -5.22 -25.94 -3.32
CA GLU A 342 -6.40 -26.59 -2.76
C GLU A 342 -7.23 -27.35 -3.81
N GLN A 343 -7.11 -27.01 -5.09
CA GLN A 343 -7.80 -27.72 -6.18
C GLN A 343 -7.08 -28.98 -6.66
N SER A 344 -5.82 -29.23 -6.28
CA SER A 344 -5.10 -30.46 -6.64
C SER A 344 -5.40 -31.65 -5.71
N ARG A 345 -6.14 -31.43 -4.62
CA ARG A 345 -6.52 -32.48 -3.64
C ARG A 345 -7.93 -33.03 -3.84
N ARG A 346 -8.63 -32.59 -4.88
CA ARG A 346 -9.94 -33.12 -5.29
C ARG A 346 -9.95 -33.31 -6.79
N ASP A 347 -9.10 -34.21 -7.29
CA ASP A 347 -9.31 -34.93 -8.55
C ASP A 347 -8.65 -36.31 -8.46
#